data_AF-A0A4U5R0M9-F1
#
_entry.id   AF-A0A4U5R0M9-F1
#
_cell.length_a   1.000
_cell.length_b   1.000
_cell.length_c   1.000
_cell.angle_alpha   90.00
_cell.angle_beta   90.00
_cell.angle_gamma   90.00
#
_symmetry.space_group_name_H-M   'P 1'
#
loop_
_entity.id
_entity.type
_entity.pdbx_description
1 polymer ?
#
loop_
_entity_poly.entity_id
_entity_poly.type
_entity_poly.pdbx_seq_one_letter_code
_entity_poly.pdbx_strand_id
1 'polypeptide(L)'
;VLALFPSSQGLEVTWSSVVKIAQSLYREGPGKDPFRPDQRTPVKNFFLAGSYTKQDYIDSMEGTTLSGRQASAYVCGAGEELVALRKTLAAVESQDGTKSQNLIDELSLV
;
A
#
# COMPACT_ATOMS: atom_id res chain seq x y z
N VAL A 1 -1.10 32.56 -19.57
CA VAL A 1 -1.56 33.63 -18.66
C VAL A 1 -1.97 34.86 -19.44
N LEU A 2 -1.09 35.51 -20.20
CA LEU A 2 -1.42 36.77 -20.91
C LEU A 2 -2.58 36.64 -21.92
N ALA A 3 -2.76 35.47 -22.54
CA ALA A 3 -3.92 35.20 -23.41
C ALA A 3 -5.23 34.97 -22.65
N LEU A 4 -5.16 34.44 -21.42
CA LEU A 4 -6.33 34.21 -20.56
C LEU A 4 -6.69 35.47 -19.74
N PHE A 5 -5.68 36.27 -19.37
CA PHE A 5 -5.80 37.47 -18.56
C PHE A 5 -4.95 38.61 -19.14
N PRO A 6 -5.42 39.31 -20.19
CA PRO A 6 -4.68 40.41 -20.80
C PRO A 6 -4.36 41.55 -19.83
N SER A 7 -5.24 41.78 -18.84
CA SER A 7 -5.05 42.79 -17.79
C SER A 7 -3.86 42.53 -16.86
N SER A 8 -3.31 41.32 -16.86
CA SER A 8 -2.10 40.99 -16.08
C SER A 8 -0.80 41.41 -16.76
N GLN A 9 -0.86 41.98 -17.97
CA GLN A 9 0.30 42.51 -18.66
C GLN A 9 0.96 43.64 -17.86
N GLY A 10 2.28 43.55 -17.68
CA GLY A 10 3.07 44.54 -16.93
C GLY A 10 3.08 44.34 -15.42
N LEU A 11 2.38 43.34 -14.87
CA LEU A 11 2.48 42.99 -13.45
C LEU A 11 3.72 42.14 -13.17
N GLU A 12 4.36 42.39 -12.02
CA GLU A 12 5.50 41.62 -11.55
C GLU A 12 5.05 40.45 -10.66
N VAL A 13 5.55 39.24 -10.93
CA VAL A 13 5.31 38.08 -10.08
C VAL A 13 6.22 38.16 -8.86
N THR A 14 5.65 38.40 -7.68
CA THR A 14 6.41 38.54 -6.43
C THR A 14 6.92 37.22 -5.87
N TRP A 15 6.22 36.11 -6.12
CA TRP A 15 6.61 34.79 -5.67
C TRP A 15 5.94 33.67 -6.48
N SER A 16 6.65 32.56 -6.69
CA SER A 16 6.07 31.34 -7.27
C SER A 16 6.80 30.09 -6.81
N SER A 17 6.13 28.94 -6.86
CA SER A 17 6.71 27.63 -6.61
C SER A 17 6.26 26.65 -7.68
N VAL A 18 7.17 25.77 -8.10
CA VAL A 18 6.92 24.74 -9.12
C VAL A 18 7.18 23.37 -8.51
N VAL A 19 6.13 22.59 -8.36
CA VAL A 19 6.20 21.20 -7.87
C VAL A 19 5.97 20.26 -9.05
N LYS A 20 6.92 19.33 -9.26
CA LYS A 20 6.84 18.31 -10.31
C LYS A 20 6.73 16.93 -9.68
N ILE A 21 5.64 16.23 -9.94
CA ILE A 21 5.42 14.86 -9.47
C ILE A 21 5.26 13.97 -10.70
N ALA A 22 6.35 13.33 -11.13
CA ALA A 22 6.40 12.58 -12.38
C ALA A 22 5.48 11.34 -12.39
N GLN A 23 5.22 10.76 -11.22
CA GLN A 23 4.42 9.54 -11.04
C GLN A 23 3.34 9.79 -9.98
N SER A 24 2.52 10.82 -10.18
CA SER A 24 1.51 11.23 -9.19
C SER A 24 0.37 10.24 -9.04
N LEU A 25 -0.13 9.73 -10.17
CA LEU A 25 -1.28 8.85 -10.28
C LEU A 25 -0.92 7.71 -11.22
N TYR A 26 -1.60 6.58 -11.08
CA TYR A 26 -1.49 5.55 -12.10
C TYR A 26 -2.18 6.05 -13.38
N ARG A 27 -1.67 5.63 -14.54
CA ARG A 27 -2.25 6.06 -15.80
C ARG A 27 -3.49 5.22 -16.11
N GLU A 28 -4.65 5.81 -15.91
CA GLU A 28 -5.91 5.24 -16.37
C GLU A 28 -5.93 5.15 -17.91
N GLY A 29 -6.48 4.05 -18.42
CA GLY A 29 -6.61 3.80 -19.84
C GLY A 29 -7.47 2.57 -20.10
N PRO A 30 -7.95 2.37 -21.34
CA PRO A 30 -8.77 1.21 -21.68
C PRO A 30 -8.06 -0.10 -21.30
N GLY A 31 -8.79 -0.99 -20.63
CA GLY A 31 -8.28 -2.31 -20.22
C GLY A 31 -7.38 -2.33 -18.98
N LYS A 32 -7.26 -1.22 -18.24
CA LYS A 32 -6.43 -1.16 -17.01
C LYS A 32 -7.13 -1.66 -15.75
N ASP A 33 -8.46 -1.62 -15.71
CA ASP A 33 -9.25 -1.97 -14.52
C ASP A 33 -9.00 -3.40 -13.98
N PRO A 34 -8.84 -4.45 -14.81
CA PRO A 34 -8.55 -5.80 -14.32
C PRO A 34 -7.22 -5.93 -13.56
N PHE A 35 -6.29 -4.99 -13.75
CA PHE A 35 -4.99 -5.00 -13.09
C PHE A 35 -4.98 -4.25 -11.75
N ARG A 36 -6.11 -3.64 -11.36
CA ARG A 36 -6.24 -3.00 -10.06
C ARG A 36 -6.36 -4.09 -8.99
N PRO A 37 -5.40 -4.17 -8.04
CA PRO A 37 -5.43 -5.20 -7.01
C PRO A 37 -6.57 -4.94 -6.02
N ASP A 38 -7.14 -6.02 -5.49
CA ASP A 38 -8.07 -5.94 -4.36
C ASP A 38 -7.32 -5.51 -3.07
N GLN A 39 -8.04 -4.94 -2.11
CA GLN A 39 -7.44 -4.52 -0.84
C GLN A 39 -6.98 -5.71 0.00
N ARG A 40 -7.66 -6.87 -0.13
CA ARG A 40 -7.19 -8.14 0.45
C ARG A 40 -6.32 -8.87 -0.55
N THR A 41 -5.04 -9.05 -0.20
CA THR A 41 -4.13 -9.82 -1.05
C THR A 41 -4.21 -11.32 -0.75
N PRO A 42 -3.68 -12.19 -1.64
CA PRO A 42 -3.53 -13.62 -1.35
C PRO A 42 -2.56 -13.92 -0.19
N VAL A 43 -1.69 -12.97 0.16
CA VAL A 43 -0.72 -13.12 1.25
C VAL A 43 -1.41 -12.79 2.58
N LYS A 44 -1.42 -13.75 3.51
CA LYS A 44 -2.03 -13.55 4.84
C LYS A 44 -1.37 -12.38 5.56
N ASN A 45 -2.19 -11.59 6.25
CA ASN A 45 -1.74 -10.37 6.95
C ASN A 45 -1.10 -9.31 6.04
N PHE A 46 -1.38 -9.33 4.74
CA PHE A 46 -0.90 -8.32 3.79
C PHE A 46 -2.07 -7.70 3.05
N PHE A 47 -2.27 -6.40 3.24
CA PHE A 47 -3.40 -5.63 2.72
C PHE A 47 -2.88 -4.41 1.97
N LEU A 48 -3.61 -3.97 0.95
CA LEU A 48 -3.28 -2.80 0.14
C LEU A 48 -4.35 -1.72 0.30
N ALA A 49 -3.92 -0.47 0.29
CA ALA A 49 -4.78 0.71 0.24
C ALA A 49 -4.14 1.76 -0.67
N GLY A 50 -4.98 2.62 -1.24
CA GLY A 50 -4.60 3.61 -2.23
C GLY A 50 -5.56 3.59 -3.41
N SER A 51 -5.69 4.73 -4.07
CA SER A 51 -6.60 4.94 -5.20
C SER A 51 -6.40 3.98 -6.38
N TYR A 52 -5.17 3.46 -6.56
CA TYR A 52 -4.82 2.46 -7.58
C TYR A 52 -5.44 1.07 -7.32
N THR A 53 -5.88 0.78 -6.09
CA THR A 53 -6.55 -0.48 -5.74
C THR A 53 -7.97 -0.51 -6.31
N LYS A 54 -8.61 -1.69 -6.32
CA LYS A 54 -9.90 -1.93 -6.96
C LYS A 54 -11.06 -1.29 -6.19
N GLN A 55 -11.72 -0.32 -6.80
CA GLN A 55 -12.90 0.39 -6.28
C GLN A 55 -13.60 1.17 -7.41
N ASP A 56 -14.85 1.58 -7.21
CA ASP A 56 -15.73 2.07 -8.29
C ASP A 56 -15.42 3.51 -8.77
N TYR A 57 -14.67 4.28 -7.99
CA TYR A 57 -14.14 5.59 -8.40
C TYR A 57 -12.82 5.45 -9.16
N ILE A 58 -12.49 6.49 -9.92
CA ILE A 58 -11.19 6.63 -10.59
C ILE A 58 -10.07 6.91 -9.56
N ASP A 59 -8.83 6.98 -10.04
CA ASP A 59 -7.66 7.43 -9.29
C ASP A 59 -7.88 8.86 -8.74
N SER A 60 -8.39 8.96 -7.51
CA SER A 60 -8.87 10.20 -6.91
C SER A 60 -8.74 10.19 -5.38
N MET A 61 -8.97 11.36 -4.76
CA MET A 61 -9.04 11.47 -3.31
C MET A 61 -10.19 10.63 -2.72
N GLU A 62 -11.33 10.56 -3.41
CA GLU A 62 -12.47 9.73 -3.00
C GLU A 62 -12.11 8.24 -3.10
N GLY A 63 -11.52 7.82 -4.22
CA GLY A 63 -11.04 6.45 -4.40
C GLY A 63 -10.00 6.04 -3.35
N THR A 64 -9.11 6.97 -2.97
CA THR A 64 -8.14 6.76 -1.89
C THR A 64 -8.86 6.51 -0.56
N THR A 65 -9.83 7.37 -0.22
CA THR A 65 -10.59 7.27 1.04
C THR A 65 -11.40 5.97 1.11
N LEU A 66 -12.09 5.64 0.02
CA LEU A 66 -12.88 4.41 -0.08
C LEU A 66 -12.00 3.17 0.03
N SER A 67 -10.85 3.15 -0.65
CA SER A 67 -9.91 2.02 -0.56
C SER A 67 -9.38 1.82 0.87
N GLY A 68 -9.10 2.90 1.61
CA GLY A 68 -8.68 2.83 3.00
C GLY A 68 -9.77 2.25 3.90
N ARG A 69 -11.04 2.63 3.65
CA ARG A 69 -12.19 2.06 4.37
C ARG A 69 -12.36 0.56 4.09
N GLN A 70 -12.22 0.14 2.83
CA GLN A 70 -12.29 -1.27 2.43
C GLN A 70 -11.16 -2.10 3.06
N ALA A 71 -9.91 -1.60 2.99
CA ALA A 71 -8.77 -2.24 3.61
C ALA A 71 -8.96 -2.40 5.13
N SER A 72 -9.43 -1.35 5.81
CA SER A 72 -9.76 -1.40 7.24
C SER A 72 -10.82 -2.46 7.57
N ALA A 73 -11.89 -2.54 6.76
CA ALA A 73 -12.91 -3.56 6.94
C ALA A 73 -12.34 -4.99 6.82
N TYR A 74 -11.46 -5.23 5.85
CA TYR A 74 -10.78 -6.52 5.70
C TYR A 74 -9.83 -6.85 6.86
N VAL A 75 -9.08 -5.86 7.36
CA VAL A 75 -8.19 -6.03 8.51
C VAL A 75 -9.00 -6.39 9.77
N CYS A 76 -10.08 -5.66 10.04
CA CYS A 76 -10.95 -5.94 11.18
C CYS A 76 -11.61 -7.32 11.09
N GLY A 77 -12.09 -7.71 9.89
CA GLY A 77 -12.68 -9.04 9.67
C GLY A 77 -11.67 -10.18 9.78
N ALA A 78 -10.39 -9.95 9.48
CA ALA A 78 -9.34 -10.96 9.59
C ALA A 78 -8.81 -11.16 11.02
N GLY A 79 -9.27 -10.38 12.00
CA GLY A 79 -8.67 -10.33 13.34
C GLY A 79 -8.43 -11.69 14.01
N GLU A 80 -9.41 -12.60 13.97
CA GLU A 80 -9.28 -13.95 14.53
C GLU A 80 -8.21 -14.79 13.81
N GLU A 81 -8.18 -14.75 12.48
CA GLU A 81 -7.17 -15.44 11.67
C GLU A 81 -5.77 -14.88 11.96
N LEU A 82 -5.65 -13.56 12.12
CA LEU A 82 -4.38 -12.90 12.42
C LEU A 82 -3.85 -13.27 13.81
N VAL A 83 -4.73 -13.38 14.81
CA VAL A 83 -4.37 -13.86 16.15
C VAL A 83 -3.89 -15.31 16.10
N ALA A 84 -4.57 -16.17 15.34
CA ALA A 84 -4.13 -17.56 15.15
C ALA A 84 -2.77 -17.64 14.45
N LEU A 85 -2.59 -16.87 13.36
CA LEU A 85 -1.34 -16.80 12.61
C LEU A 85 -0.17 -16.37 13.50
N ARG A 86 -0.38 -15.39 14.39
CA ARG A 86 0.62 -14.91 15.35
C ARG A 86 1.04 -16.02 16.33
N LYS A 87 0.09 -16.83 16.82
CA LYS A 87 0.41 -17.97 17.69
C LYS A 87 1.25 -19.02 16.96
N THR A 88 0.90 -19.31 15.71
CA THR A 88 1.67 -20.24 14.87
C THR A 88 3.09 -19.73 14.63
N LEU A 89 3.27 -18.44 14.31
CA LEU A 89 4.59 -17.83 14.12
C LEU A 89 5.44 -17.92 15.39
N ALA A 90 4.89 -17.60 16.56
CA ALA A 90 5.60 -17.71 17.82
C ALA A 90 6.06 -19.17 18.11
N ALA A 91 5.25 -20.15 17.75
CA ALA A 91 5.62 -21.56 17.88
C ALA A 91 6.76 -21.96 16.92
N VAL A 92 6.77 -21.44 15.69
CA VAL A 92 7.84 -21.68 14.70
C VAL A 92 9.16 -21.04 15.15
N GLU A 93 9.15 -19.80 15.65
CA GLU A 93 10.34 -19.12 16.17
C GLU A 93 10.97 -19.89 17.35
N SER A 94 10.13 -20.49 18.20
CA SER A 94 10.57 -21.35 19.31
C SER A 94 11.26 -22.62 18.81
N GLN A 95 10.80 -23.18 17.69
CA GLN A 95 11.36 -24.40 17.11
C GLN A 95 12.66 -24.16 16.34
N ASP A 96 12.80 -23.03 15.61
CA ASP A 96 14.03 -22.69 14.88
C ASP A 96 15.20 -22.36 15.84
N GLY A 97 14.91 -21.74 16.99
CA GLY A 97 15.90 -21.57 18.05
C GLY A 97 16.40 -22.92 18.60
N THR A 98 15.48 -23.87 18.81
CA THR A 98 15.82 -25.22 19.32
C THR A 98 16.59 -26.04 18.27
N LYS A 99 16.22 -25.95 16.99
CA LYS A 99 16.92 -26.61 15.87
C LYS A 99 18.32 -26.06 15.66
N SER A 100 18.49 -24.73 15.74
CA SER A 100 19.81 -24.09 15.65
C SER A 100 20.70 -24.48 16.82
N GLN A 101 20.15 -24.55 18.05
CA GLN A 101 20.89 -25.04 19.22
C GLN A 101 21.36 -26.49 19.04
N ASN A 102 20.48 -27.38 18.58
CA ASN A 102 20.79 -28.80 18.39
C ASN A 102 21.82 -29.03 17.25
N LEU A 103 21.79 -28.23 16.18
CA LEU A 103 22.77 -28.28 15.09
C LEU A 103 24.17 -27.82 15.53
N ILE A 104 24.24 -26.80 16.41
CA ILE A 104 25.51 -26.33 16.98
C ILE A 104 26.10 -27.39 17.91
N ASP A 105 25.26 -28.06 18.72
CA ASP A 105 25.69 -29.14 19.60
C ASP A 105 26.24 -30.36 18.83
N GLU A 106 25.58 -30.79 17.74
CA GLU A 106 26.06 -31.92 16.90
C GLU A 106 27.40 -31.62 16.21
N LEU A 107 27.63 -30.39 15.74
CA LEU A 107 28.90 -29.97 15.13
C LEU A 107 30.03 -29.76 16.16
N SER A 108 29.70 -29.61 17.45
CA SER A 108 30.68 -29.51 18.54
C SER A 108 31.18 -30.86 19.06
N LEU A 109 30.50 -31.94 18.67
CA LEU A 109 30.74 -33.33 19.10
C LEU A 109 31.62 -34.14 18.11
N VAL A 110 32.12 -33.50 17.04
CA VAL A 110 33.13 -34.02 16.09
C VAL A 110 34.42 -33.23 16.24
#